data_AF-A0A841WJ36-F1
#
_entry.id   AF-A0A841WJ36-F1
#
_cell.length_a   1.000
_cell.length_b   1.000
_cell.length_c   1.000
_cell.angle_alpha   90.00
_cell.angle_beta   90.00
_cell.angle_gamma   90.00
#
_symmetry.space_group_name_H-M   'P 1'
#
loop_
_entity.id
_entity.type
_entity.pdbx_description
1 polymer ?
#
loop_
_entity_poly.entity_id
_entity_poly.type
_entity_poly.pdbx_seq_one_letter_code
_entity_poly.pdbx_strand_id
1 'polypeptide(L)' 'MKKPKPYQVNQDDSSGKFLATGDEPIDSPVIGLRMPKALYDKVVAIAGKDKSVWIRQAIREKLERDEQRQQN' A
#
# COMPACT_ATOMS: atom_id res chain seq x y z
N MET A 1 5.52 -28.98 27.53
CA MET A 1 5.44 -28.44 26.15
C MET A 1 4.78 -27.06 26.19
N LYS A 2 5.52 -25.99 25.90
CA LYS A 2 4.99 -24.62 25.88
C LYS A 2 4.33 -24.39 24.52
N LYS A 3 3.03 -24.04 24.49
CA LYS A 3 2.31 -23.70 23.26
C LYS A 3 2.97 -22.45 22.63
N PRO A 4 3.20 -22.40 21.30
CA PRO A 4 3.67 -21.18 20.66
C PRO A 4 2.59 -20.09 20.83
N LYS A 5 2.98 -18.94 21.37
CA LYS A 5 2.09 -17.78 21.50
C LYS A 5 1.76 -17.30 20.07
N PRO A 6 0.48 -17.15 19.68
CA PRO A 6 0.15 -17.01 18.27
C PRO A 6 0.40 -15.61 17.67
N TYR A 7 0.83 -14.61 18.44
CA TYR A 7 1.00 -13.25 17.93
C TYR A 7 2.20 -12.59 18.61
N GLN A 8 3.30 -12.46 17.87
CA GLN A 8 4.43 -11.62 18.27
C GLN A 8 4.09 -10.22 17.79
N VAL A 9 3.64 -9.37 18.73
CA VAL A 9 3.26 -8.00 18.44
C VAL A 9 4.53 -7.17 18.43
N ASN A 10 4.93 -6.67 17.25
CA ASN A 10 6.04 -5.74 17.14
C ASN A 10 5.49 -4.33 17.41
N GLN A 11 5.96 -3.72 18.48
CA GLN A 11 5.64 -2.35 18.84
C GLN A 11 6.69 -1.45 18.23
N ASP A 12 6.26 -0.43 17.47
CA ASP A 12 7.17 0.58 16.94
C ASP A 12 7.58 1.55 18.06
N ASP A 13 8.88 1.59 18.38
CA ASP A 13 9.44 2.41 19.46
C ASP A 13 9.26 3.92 19.23
N SER A 14 9.01 4.35 17.99
CA SER A 14 8.86 5.77 17.65
C SER A 14 7.42 6.28 17.71
N SER A 15 6.44 5.42 17.44
CA SER A 15 5.02 5.80 17.37
C SER A 15 4.14 5.13 18.43
N GLY A 16 4.66 4.11 19.11
CA GLY A 16 3.95 3.35 20.15
C GLY A 16 2.80 2.50 19.64
N LYS A 17 2.62 2.38 18.32
CA LYS A 17 1.52 1.60 17.72
C LYS A 17 1.91 0.14 17.53
N PHE A 18 0.92 -0.73 17.72
CA PHE A 18 1.04 -2.16 17.47
C PHE A 18 0.67 -2.47 16.01
N LEU A 19 1.59 -3.04 15.24
CA LEU A 19 1.32 -3.50 13.87
C LEU A 19 0.98 -5.00 13.85
N ALA A 20 0.04 -5.38 12.97
CA ALA A 20 -0.25 -6.78 12.70
C ALA A 20 0.92 -7.42 11.93
N THR A 21 1.25 -8.67 12.25
CA THR A 21 2.40 -9.38 11.70
C THR A 21 2.28 -9.53 10.17
N GLY A 22 3.14 -8.84 9.41
CA GLY A 22 3.17 -8.88 7.94
C GLY A 22 2.92 -7.54 7.26
N ASP A 23 2.42 -6.53 7.98
CA ASP A 23 2.39 -5.15 7.49
C ASP A 23 3.71 -4.47 7.87
N GLU A 24 4.57 -4.24 6.89
CA GLU A 24 5.66 -3.29 7.07
C GLU A 24 5.06 -1.93 7.47
N PRO A 25 5.63 -1.23 8.47
CA PRO A 25 5.28 0.16 8.70
C PRO A 25 5.40 0.89 7.37
N ILE A 26 4.37 1.63 6.97
CA ILE A 26 4.41 2.45 5.75
C ILE A 26 5.34 3.63 6.04
N ASP A 27 6.64 3.38 6.08
CA ASP A 27 7.70 4.39 5.98
C ASP A 27 7.99 4.66 4.49
N SER A 28 6.95 4.55 3.66
CA SER A 28 7.02 4.97 2.27
C SER A 28 6.99 6.49 2.24
N PRO A 29 7.98 7.14 1.61
CA PRO A 29 7.99 8.60 1.52
C PRO A 29 6.69 9.10 0.89
N VAL A 30 6.16 10.20 1.41
CA VAL A 30 5.00 10.85 0.81
C VAL A 30 5.42 11.42 -0.55
N ILE A 31 4.92 10.82 -1.63
CA ILE A 31 5.20 11.26 -3.01
C ILE A 31 4.06 12.15 -3.49
N GLY A 32 4.40 13.38 -3.87
CA GLY A 32 3.49 14.27 -4.60
C GLY A 32 3.45 13.92 -6.08
N LEU A 33 2.29 13.50 -6.59
CA LEU A 33 2.09 13.22 -8.01
C LEU A 33 1.48 14.44 -8.70
N ARG A 34 2.10 14.89 -9.80
CA ARG A 34 1.49 15.89 -10.69
C ARG A 34 0.65 15.17 -11.73
N MET A 35 -0.60 15.58 -11.86
CA MET A 35 -1.51 15.05 -12.88
C MET A 35 -2.52 16.11 -13.33
N PRO A 36 -3.13 15.95 -14.52
CA PRO A 36 -4.21 16.83 -14.97
C PRO A 36 -5.38 16.80 -13.99
N LYS A 37 -6.00 17.96 -13.75
CA LYS A 37 -7.15 18.08 -12.84
C LYS A 37 -8.27 17.10 -13.19
N ALA A 38 -8.59 16.97 -14.47
CA ALA A 38 -9.64 16.06 -14.92
C ALA A 38 -9.36 14.58 -14.58
N LEU A 39 -8.08 14.18 -14.52
CA LEU A 39 -7.70 12.83 -14.11
C LEU A 39 -7.82 12.67 -12.59
N TYR A 40 -7.38 13.68 -11.83
CA TYR A 40 -7.52 13.69 -10.38
C TYR A 40 -8.99 13.57 -9.96
N ASP A 41 -9.88 14.35 -10.59
CA ASP A 41 -11.32 14.33 -10.29
C ASP A 41 -11.93 12.94 -10.54
N LYS A 42 -11.51 12.24 -11.60
CA LYS A 42 -11.93 10.86 -11.87
C LYS A 42 -11.45 9.88 -10.80
N VAL A 43 -10.18 9.98 -10.38
CA VAL A 43 -9.62 9.14 -9.32
C VAL A 43 -10.36 9.36 -8.01
N VAL A 44 -10.66 10.63 -7.68
CA VAL A 44 -11.45 10.97 -6.48
C VAL A 44 -12.88 10.44 -6.58
N ALA A 45 -13.52 10.50 -7.75
CA ALA A 45 -14.86 9.95 -7.94
C ALA A 45 -14.91 8.42 -7.78
N ILE A 46 -13.86 7.70 -8.19
CA ILE A 46 -13.79 6.24 -8.11
C ILE A 46 -13.39 5.76 -6.70
N ALA A 47 -12.34 6.36 -6.13
CA ALA A 47 -11.68 5.82 -4.95
C ALA A 47 -11.87 6.68 -3.68
N GLY A 48 -12.33 7.93 -3.82
CA GLY A 48 -12.64 8.82 -2.70
C GLY A 48 -11.51 8.96 -1.69
N LYS A 49 -11.79 8.53 -0.45
CA LYS A 49 -10.84 8.59 0.68
C LYS A 49 -9.67 7.63 0.51
N ASP A 50 -9.89 6.51 -0.18
CA ASP A 50 -8.92 5.42 -0.35
C ASP A 50 -8.10 5.54 -1.65
N LYS A 51 -8.10 6.71 -2.29
CA LYS A 51 -7.33 6.99 -3.51
C LYS A 51 -5.88 6.54 -3.46
N SER A 52 -5.19 6.70 -2.33
CA SER A 52 -3.79 6.31 -2.20
C SER A 52 -3.60 4.79 -2.28
N VAL A 53 -4.52 4.02 -1.69
CA VAL A 53 -4.52 2.55 -1.76
C VAL A 53 -4.86 2.11 -3.17
N TRP A 54 -5.90 2.71 -3.76
CA TRP A 54 -6.35 2.41 -5.11
C TRP A 54 -5.27 2.66 -6.16
N ILE A 55 -4.55 3.80 -6.08
CA ILE A 55 -3.45 4.12 -7.00
C ILE A 55 -2.34 3.06 -6.89
N ARG A 56 -1.97 2.61 -5.69
CA ARG A 56 -0.96 1.56 -5.51
C ARG A 56 -1.38 0.23 -6.13
N GLN A 57 -2.64 -0.16 -5.96
CA GLN A 57 -3.18 -1.37 -6.56
C GLN A 57 -3.18 -1.29 -8.09
N ALA A 58 -3.60 -0.15 -8.66
CA ALA A 58 -3.58 0.07 -10.10
C ALA A 58 -2.16 0.03 -10.69
N ILE A 59 -1.17 0.60 -9.99
CA ILE A 59 0.24 0.53 -10.39
C ILE A 59 0.73 -0.93 -10.35
N ARG A 60 0.43 -1.66 -9.27
CA ARG A 60 0.83 -3.06 -9.13
C ARG A 60 0.28 -3.94 -10.24
N GLU A 61 -1.03 -3.85 -10.53
CA GLU A 61 -1.68 -4.59 -11.61
C GLU A 61 -1.06 -4.25 -12.98
N LYS A 62 -0.65 -2.99 -13.19
CA LYS A 62 0.01 -2.58 -14.43
C LYS A 62 1.41 -3.16 -14.54
N LEU A 63 2.20 -3.16 -13.47
CA LEU A 63 3.54 -3.74 -13.44
C LEU A 63 3.50 -5.26 -13.68
N GLU A 64 2.60 -5.98 -13.00
CA GLU A 64 2.42 -7.43 -13.19
C GLU A 64 2.05 -7.77 -14.65
N ARG A 65 1.20 -6.96 -15.30
CA ARG A 65 0.87 -7.13 -16.73
C ARG A 65 2.06 -6.86 -17.65
N ASP A 66 2.89 -5.87 -17.31
CA ASP A 66 4.06 -5.53 -18.13
C ASP A 66 5.16 -6.59 -18.00
N GLU A 67 5.35 -7.17 -16.82
CA GLU A 67 6.23 -8.34 -16.61
C GLU A 67 5.78 -9.54 -17.44
N GLN A 68 4.49 -9.87 -17.43
CA GLN A 68 3.93 -10.97 -18.23
C GLN A 68 4.09 -10.76 -19.73
N ARG A 69 4.10 -9.51 -20.20
CA ARG A 69 4.31 -9.17 -21.62
C ARG A 69 5.77 -9.25 -22.04
N GLN A 70 6.71 -9.10 -21.11
CA GLN A 70 8.15 -9.20 -21.40
C GLN A 70 8.67 -10.64 -21.36
N GLN A 71 7.93 -11.56 -20.73
CA GLN A 71 8.28 -12.98 -20.64
C GLN A 71 7.75 -13.83 -21.81
N ASN A 72 6.90 -13.27 -22.68
CA ASN A 72 6.33 -13.91 -23.87
C ASN A 72 6.88 -13.26 -25.14
#